data_AF-A0A7S4NGJ3-F1
#
_entry.id   AF-A0A7S4NGJ3-F1
#
_cell.length_a   1.000
_cell.length_b   1.000
_cell.length_c   1.000
_cell.angle_alpha   90.00
_cell.angle_beta   90.00
_cell.angle_gamma   90.00
#
_symmetry.space_group_name_H-M   'P 1'
#
loop_
_entity.id
_entity.type
_entity.pdbx_description
1 polymer ?
#
loop_
_entity_poly.entity_id
_entity_poly.type
_entity_poly.pdbx_seq_one_letter_code
_entity_poly.pdbx_strand_id
1 'polypeptide(L)'
;MSAFSLYPTMILVFLTKCKALHNILVKTPLSMFLILNDSHELHNYAGRFIAVDVWIHTLFHILRWVDQRNVSLLWSHQSGLSGLIVVALVPFIALPMVLWKQQISYEMRKGLHYLFILFAVGLCFHVPMSAIPNGGFIAPAMGFCIFLYAADASYVYLFMTEKIETTTFHVLSSGVRITMPVSETFQKSSEKGGFAFVCLPWVDKLQWHAFSLFEDPSDPSKRQMFMLKTGDWTTAVHKALQRDTVRPVWIQGPFLSPYNYAEMYDNQVLVATGIGITPALSVIRAHKSSRRINLVWAVRDPSMLEFFLEHLYLDHDGWNLIFYTGKEPLLPALEELNTNVRVIKGRPDLKTVVPNIIYGIESGVGLPEKCTPSSMVHIKELLIEKMRELDEVDGISSNSKVAALTTFANSHGFLFTDIINEMKEENVKRNSSRFLTGSEPSREGLSTKDTIWGEGSSNADDNAGASAVLRQLREFGRVYSRTEEEDEEHSCEGIESAPLINHSSRVDRSEWQQSLGETRESCSVSNDRRMRHMWTSIRQSFTPCMSDQNVVKALTSTFKPWEKTDKAEYFVKGLDREHVLPTWGLLYCGGSPPVQKTLKEISAEYHISLNIDSFSW
;
A
#
# COMPACT_ATOMS: atom_id res chain seq x y z
N MET A 1 -44.83 -12.54 18.47
CA MET A 1 -44.07 -12.50 17.20
C MET A 1 -42.92 -11.50 17.27
N SER A 2 -43.16 -10.21 17.54
CA SER A 2 -42.07 -9.19 17.64
C SER A 2 -40.98 -9.53 18.66
N ALA A 3 -41.32 -10.10 19.83
CA ALA A 3 -40.29 -10.52 20.79
C ALA A 3 -39.33 -11.58 20.22
N PHE A 4 -39.84 -12.51 19.42
CA PHE A 4 -39.05 -13.61 18.85
C PHE A 4 -38.19 -13.14 17.66
N SER A 5 -38.65 -12.14 16.89
CA SER A 5 -37.85 -11.54 15.81
C SER A 5 -36.62 -10.79 16.29
N LEU A 6 -36.62 -10.30 17.54
CA LEU A 6 -35.46 -9.60 18.11
C LEU A 6 -34.26 -10.53 18.38
N TYR A 7 -34.48 -11.80 18.75
CA TYR A 7 -33.39 -12.69 19.21
C TYR A 7 -32.23 -12.82 18.22
N PRO A 8 -32.44 -13.15 16.94
CA PRO A 8 -31.33 -13.27 15.99
C PRO A 8 -30.57 -11.95 15.86
N THR A 9 -31.29 -10.83 15.74
CA THR A 9 -30.66 -9.51 15.58
C THR A 9 -29.86 -9.08 16.81
N MET A 10 -30.34 -9.41 18.03
CA MET A 10 -29.61 -9.15 19.27
C MET A 10 -28.31 -9.93 19.35
N ILE A 11 -28.34 -11.20 18.99
CA ILE A 11 -27.12 -12.03 18.98
C ILE A 11 -26.13 -11.47 17.94
N LEU A 12 -26.62 -11.13 16.75
CA LEU A 12 -25.79 -10.62 15.66
C LEU A 12 -25.12 -9.28 15.98
N VAL A 13 -25.80 -8.31 16.63
CA VAL A 13 -25.16 -7.02 16.95
C VAL A 13 -23.97 -7.15 17.90
N PHE A 14 -23.98 -8.15 18.80
CA PHE A 14 -22.84 -8.47 19.65
C PHE A 14 -21.76 -9.23 18.88
N LEU A 15 -22.15 -10.32 18.20
CA LEU A 15 -21.21 -11.19 17.49
C LEU A 15 -20.38 -10.40 16.48
N THR A 16 -21.03 -9.52 15.70
CA THR A 16 -20.38 -8.66 14.69
C THR A 16 -19.31 -7.70 15.24
N LYS A 17 -19.22 -7.52 16.56
CA LYS A 17 -18.22 -6.68 17.23
C LYS A 17 -17.18 -7.46 18.03
N CYS A 18 -17.25 -8.79 18.05
CA CYS A 18 -16.23 -9.67 18.64
C CYS A 18 -15.06 -9.84 17.67
N LYS A 19 -14.10 -8.92 17.72
CA LYS A 19 -13.03 -8.82 16.71
C LYS A 19 -12.01 -9.95 16.80
N ALA A 20 -11.63 -10.36 18.01
CA ALA A 20 -10.69 -11.46 18.17
C ALA A 20 -11.32 -12.77 17.69
N LEU A 21 -12.59 -12.99 18.02
CA LEU A 21 -13.36 -14.13 17.55
C LEU A 21 -13.43 -14.14 16.02
N HIS A 22 -13.70 -13.01 15.37
CA HIS A 22 -13.68 -12.91 13.90
C HIS A 22 -12.31 -13.29 13.32
N ASN A 23 -11.23 -12.77 13.89
CA ASN A 23 -9.86 -13.08 13.47
C ASN A 23 -9.52 -14.57 13.58
N ILE A 24 -10.07 -15.26 14.60
CA ILE A 24 -9.92 -16.70 14.79
C ILE A 24 -10.77 -17.45 13.75
N LEU A 25 -12.06 -17.12 13.65
CA LEU A 25 -13.02 -17.85 12.83
C LEU A 25 -12.68 -17.81 11.34
N VAL A 26 -12.17 -16.68 10.83
CA VAL A 26 -11.77 -16.56 9.41
C VAL A 26 -10.68 -17.57 9.02
N LYS A 27 -9.82 -17.97 9.96
CA LYS A 27 -8.76 -18.97 9.73
C LYS A 27 -9.26 -20.41 9.78
N THR A 28 -10.54 -20.63 10.07
CA THR A 28 -11.15 -21.95 10.18
C THR A 28 -12.10 -22.21 9.01
N PRO A 29 -12.45 -23.48 8.71
CA PRO A 29 -13.44 -23.81 7.68
C PRO A 29 -14.83 -23.18 7.91
N LEU A 30 -15.13 -22.70 9.14
CA LEU A 30 -16.38 -22.00 9.43
C LEU A 30 -16.51 -20.68 8.67
N SER A 31 -15.40 -20.08 8.24
CA SER A 31 -15.40 -18.87 7.44
C SER A 31 -16.18 -18.99 6.13
N MET A 32 -16.31 -20.20 5.59
CA MET A 32 -17.11 -20.47 4.39
C MET A 32 -18.61 -20.28 4.60
N PHE A 33 -19.09 -20.44 5.83
CA PHE A 33 -20.52 -20.38 6.16
C PHE A 33 -20.91 -19.09 6.91
N LEU A 34 -19.94 -18.43 7.55
CA LEU A 34 -20.17 -17.23 8.33
C LEU A 34 -19.94 -15.97 7.48
N ILE A 35 -20.95 -15.10 7.42
CA ILE A 35 -20.86 -13.78 6.76
C ILE A 35 -20.07 -12.82 7.68
N LEU A 36 -18.76 -13.04 7.80
CA LEU A 36 -17.87 -12.18 8.58
C LEU A 36 -17.41 -10.95 7.79
N ASN A 37 -17.46 -11.03 6.46
CA ASN A 37 -16.98 -10.01 5.52
C ASN A 37 -17.73 -8.68 5.68
N ASP A 38 -19.05 -8.75 5.84
CA ASP A 38 -19.95 -7.60 5.95
C ASP A 38 -20.38 -7.33 7.41
N SER A 39 -19.56 -7.73 8.38
CA SER A 39 -19.91 -7.63 9.80
C SER A 39 -20.36 -6.22 10.24
N HIS A 40 -19.76 -5.17 9.67
CA HIS A 40 -20.18 -3.79 9.96
C HIS A 40 -21.56 -3.44 9.38
N GLU A 41 -21.84 -3.82 8.13
CA GLU A 41 -23.15 -3.61 7.51
C GLU A 41 -24.23 -4.44 8.19
N LEU A 42 -23.92 -5.69 8.56
CA LEU A 42 -24.81 -6.55 9.32
C LEU A 42 -25.14 -5.97 10.70
N HIS A 43 -24.14 -5.39 11.38
CA HIS A 43 -24.35 -4.68 12.64
C HIS A 43 -25.29 -3.47 12.45
N ASN A 44 -25.07 -2.67 11.40
CA ASN A 44 -25.91 -1.51 11.11
C ASN A 44 -27.36 -1.92 10.78
N TYR A 45 -27.53 -2.98 9.98
CA TYR A 45 -28.84 -3.54 9.65
C TYR A 45 -29.57 -4.04 10.90
N ALA A 46 -28.91 -4.91 11.68
CA ALA A 46 -29.50 -5.47 12.90
C ALA A 46 -29.82 -4.37 13.93
N GLY A 47 -28.94 -3.38 14.12
CA GLY A 47 -29.18 -2.24 14.99
C GLY A 47 -30.39 -1.39 14.57
N ARG A 48 -30.57 -1.14 13.27
CA ARG A 48 -31.76 -0.43 12.75
C ARG A 48 -33.03 -1.25 12.93
N PHE A 49 -32.97 -2.56 12.66
CA PHE A 49 -34.10 -3.46 12.86
C PHE A 49 -34.55 -3.45 14.32
N ILE A 50 -33.61 -3.62 15.26
CA ILE A 50 -33.84 -3.54 16.71
C ILE A 50 -34.47 -2.21 17.09
N ALA A 51 -33.92 -1.10 16.60
CA ALA A 51 -34.39 0.24 16.93
C ALA A 51 -35.87 0.44 16.56
N VAL A 52 -36.36 -0.19 15.48
CA VAL A 52 -37.76 -0.13 15.07
C VAL A 52 -38.62 -1.17 15.82
N ASP A 53 -38.17 -2.42 15.88
CA ASP A 53 -38.97 -3.52 16.41
C ASP A 53 -39.20 -3.39 17.93
N VAL A 54 -38.28 -2.75 18.68
CA VAL A 54 -38.50 -2.42 20.10
C VAL A 54 -39.73 -1.52 20.30
N TRP A 55 -39.96 -0.53 19.43
CA TRP A 55 -41.15 0.33 19.52
C TRP A 55 -42.42 -0.42 19.17
N ILE A 56 -42.38 -1.25 18.12
CA ILE A 56 -43.50 -2.10 17.72
C ILE A 56 -43.87 -3.06 18.86
N HIS A 57 -42.88 -3.74 19.43
CA HIS A 57 -43.04 -4.63 20.57
C HIS A 57 -43.68 -3.91 21.77
N THR A 58 -43.15 -2.74 22.12
CA THR A 58 -43.66 -1.93 23.23
C THR A 58 -45.10 -1.48 23.01
N LEU A 59 -45.43 -1.03 21.80
CA LEU A 59 -46.78 -0.62 21.43
C LEU A 59 -47.79 -1.76 21.65
N PHE A 60 -47.48 -2.97 21.18
CA PHE A 60 -48.38 -4.12 21.37
C PHE A 60 -48.52 -4.54 22.83
N HIS A 61 -47.47 -4.39 23.65
CA HIS A 61 -47.57 -4.60 25.10
C HIS A 61 -48.50 -3.58 25.77
N ILE A 62 -48.38 -2.30 25.41
CA ILE A 62 -49.24 -1.24 25.91
C ILE A 62 -50.69 -1.50 25.50
N LEU A 63 -50.95 -1.76 24.22
CA LEU A 63 -52.31 -2.05 23.71
C LEU A 63 -52.93 -3.25 24.44
N ARG A 64 -52.18 -4.35 24.61
CA ARG A 64 -52.65 -5.52 25.35
C ARG A 64 -52.98 -5.21 26.80
N TRP A 65 -52.15 -4.41 27.49
CA TRP A 65 -52.40 -4.06 28.89
C TRP A 65 -53.55 -3.07 29.07
N VAL A 66 -53.75 -2.17 28.10
CA VAL A 66 -54.92 -1.28 28.06
C VAL A 66 -56.20 -2.09 27.89
N ASP A 67 -56.23 -3.02 26.94
CA ASP A 67 -57.37 -3.93 26.71
C ASP A 67 -57.70 -4.77 27.96
N GLN A 68 -56.67 -5.31 28.62
CA GLN A 68 -56.81 -6.09 29.85
C GLN A 68 -57.00 -5.25 31.12
N ARG A 69 -57.05 -3.91 31.02
CA ARG A 69 -57.17 -2.95 32.14
C ARG A 69 -56.08 -3.10 33.23
N ASN A 70 -54.89 -3.57 32.86
CA ASN A 70 -53.78 -3.84 33.76
C ASN A 70 -52.54 -2.96 33.44
N VAL A 71 -52.76 -1.70 33.10
CA VAL A 71 -51.68 -0.75 32.70
C VAL A 71 -50.68 -0.51 33.84
N SER A 72 -51.09 -0.67 35.10
CA SER A 72 -50.19 -0.54 36.26
C SER A 72 -48.98 -1.47 36.21
N LEU A 73 -49.11 -2.61 35.50
CA LEU A 73 -48.01 -3.56 35.28
C LEU A 73 -46.79 -2.92 34.59
N LEU A 74 -46.96 -1.80 33.91
CA LEU A 74 -45.87 -1.06 33.26
C LEU A 74 -44.81 -0.58 34.26
N TRP A 75 -45.21 -0.27 35.51
CA TRP A 75 -44.29 0.15 36.57
C TRP A 75 -44.31 -0.77 37.80
N SER A 76 -45.36 -1.59 37.99
CA SER A 76 -45.47 -2.47 39.15
C SER A 76 -44.88 -3.87 38.94
N HIS A 77 -44.67 -4.29 37.69
CA HIS A 77 -44.13 -5.61 37.36
C HIS A 77 -42.73 -5.51 36.78
N GLN A 78 -41.86 -6.47 37.10
CA GLN A 78 -40.46 -6.53 36.67
C GLN A 78 -40.31 -6.36 35.15
N SER A 79 -41.11 -7.07 34.36
CA SER A 79 -41.10 -6.98 32.89
C SER A 79 -41.51 -5.60 32.36
N GLY A 80 -42.42 -4.90 33.04
CA GLY A 80 -42.80 -3.54 32.66
C GLY A 80 -41.67 -2.55 32.93
N LEU A 81 -41.11 -2.58 34.15
CA LEU A 81 -40.07 -1.65 34.57
C LEU A 81 -38.79 -1.82 33.75
N SER A 82 -38.31 -3.06 33.58
CA SER A 82 -37.15 -3.37 32.73
C SER A 82 -37.40 -2.99 31.27
N GLY A 83 -38.60 -3.25 30.75
CA GLY A 83 -38.99 -2.85 29.39
C GLY A 83 -38.95 -1.33 29.20
N LEU A 84 -39.44 -0.57 30.17
CA LEU A 84 -39.42 0.90 30.14
C LEU A 84 -37.98 1.44 30.13
N ILE A 85 -37.09 0.88 30.94
CA ILE A 85 -35.66 1.25 30.96
C ILE A 85 -35.03 0.98 29.59
N VAL A 86 -35.22 -0.23 29.05
CA VAL A 86 -34.67 -0.65 27.75
C VAL A 86 -35.17 0.26 26.63
N VAL A 87 -36.46 0.55 26.57
CA VAL A 87 -37.07 1.45 25.57
C VAL A 87 -36.53 2.88 25.70
N ALA A 88 -36.36 3.39 26.92
CA ALA A 88 -35.81 4.73 27.15
C ALA A 88 -34.36 4.86 26.67
N LEU A 89 -33.57 3.79 26.69
CA LEU A 89 -32.18 3.79 26.23
C LEU A 89 -32.03 3.75 24.71
N VAL A 90 -32.96 3.11 23.98
CA VAL A 90 -32.85 2.91 22.52
C VAL A 90 -32.62 4.20 21.73
N PRO A 91 -33.32 5.33 21.98
CA PRO A 91 -33.07 6.58 21.29
C PRO A 91 -31.62 7.07 21.39
N PHE A 92 -31.01 6.97 22.58
CA PHE A 92 -29.64 7.39 22.82
C PHE A 92 -28.62 6.46 22.15
N ILE A 93 -28.93 5.17 22.06
CA ILE A 93 -28.05 4.18 21.42
C ILE A 93 -28.10 4.31 19.88
N ALA A 94 -29.30 4.47 19.31
CA ALA A 94 -29.53 4.32 17.87
C ALA A 94 -29.59 5.66 17.11
N LEU A 95 -30.25 6.70 17.62
CA LEU A 95 -30.45 7.95 16.86
C LEU A 95 -29.15 8.68 16.52
N PRO A 96 -28.17 8.82 17.45
CA PRO A 96 -26.88 9.41 17.13
C PRO A 96 -26.12 8.64 16.04
N MET A 97 -26.31 7.31 15.99
CA MET A 97 -25.66 6.44 15.01
C MET A 97 -26.34 6.45 13.64
N VAL A 98 -27.64 6.77 13.55
CA VAL A 98 -28.41 6.71 12.31
C VAL A 98 -28.66 8.08 11.69
N LEU A 99 -29.17 9.04 12.46
CA LEU A 99 -29.68 10.32 11.95
C LEU A 99 -28.73 11.49 12.22
N TRP A 100 -28.09 11.54 13.39
CA TRP A 100 -27.32 12.71 13.82
C TRP A 100 -25.81 12.59 13.57
N LYS A 101 -25.41 11.80 12.56
CA LYS A 101 -23.99 11.55 12.21
C LYS A 101 -23.19 12.83 11.96
N GLN A 102 -23.81 13.85 11.37
CA GLN A 102 -23.17 15.12 11.03
C GLN A 102 -23.25 16.18 12.14
N GLN A 103 -24.13 15.97 13.13
CA GLN A 103 -24.41 16.96 14.17
C GLN A 103 -23.66 16.67 15.47
N ILE A 104 -23.31 15.40 15.70
CA ILE A 104 -22.67 14.93 16.93
C ILE A 104 -21.31 14.34 16.57
N SER A 105 -20.27 14.73 17.32
CA SER A 105 -18.92 14.19 17.17
C SER A 105 -18.90 12.67 17.33
N TYR A 106 -17.97 12.02 16.65
CA TYR A 106 -17.84 10.56 16.70
C TYR A 106 -17.69 10.02 18.12
N GLU A 107 -16.84 10.66 18.93
CA GLU A 107 -16.59 10.22 20.31
C GLU A 107 -17.85 10.26 21.16
N MET A 108 -18.68 11.30 21.00
CA MET A 108 -19.96 11.39 21.72
C MET A 108 -20.96 10.34 21.21
N ARG A 109 -21.05 10.13 19.89
CA ARG A 109 -21.88 9.06 19.31
C ARG A 109 -21.49 7.69 19.86
N LYS A 110 -20.19 7.38 19.88
CA LYS A 110 -19.61 6.15 20.41
C LYS A 110 -19.88 6.01 21.92
N GLY A 111 -19.69 7.10 22.67
CA GLY A 111 -19.98 7.17 24.11
C GLY A 111 -21.45 6.84 24.44
N LEU A 112 -22.40 7.49 23.76
CA LEU A 112 -23.82 7.21 23.91
C LEU A 112 -24.18 5.78 23.47
N HIS A 113 -23.51 5.26 22.44
CA HIS A 113 -23.76 3.90 21.98
C HIS A 113 -23.38 2.85 23.03
N TYR A 114 -22.35 3.07 23.87
CA TYR A 114 -22.01 2.17 24.99
C TYR A 114 -23.13 1.97 26.03
N LEU A 115 -24.19 2.79 26.02
CA LEU A 115 -25.42 2.53 26.77
C LEU A 115 -26.07 1.18 26.39
N PHE A 116 -25.65 0.55 25.27
CA PHE A 116 -26.05 -0.81 24.92
C PHE A 116 -25.74 -1.83 26.03
N ILE A 117 -24.73 -1.58 26.88
CA ILE A 117 -24.40 -2.47 28.01
C ILE A 117 -25.55 -2.45 29.04
N LEU A 118 -26.05 -1.27 29.39
CA LEU A 118 -27.21 -1.12 30.29
C LEU A 118 -28.47 -1.71 29.67
N PHE A 119 -28.67 -1.49 28.37
CA PHE A 119 -29.75 -2.10 27.59
C PHE A 119 -29.70 -3.64 27.67
N ALA A 120 -28.52 -4.24 27.47
CA ALA A 120 -28.35 -5.69 27.48
C ALA A 120 -28.54 -6.30 28.86
N VAL A 121 -27.98 -5.66 29.90
CA VAL A 121 -28.20 -6.07 31.30
C VAL A 121 -29.68 -5.94 31.67
N GLY A 122 -30.35 -4.87 31.26
CA GLY A 122 -31.79 -4.68 31.47
C GLY A 122 -32.62 -5.81 30.84
N LEU A 123 -32.26 -6.25 29.64
CA LEU A 123 -32.90 -7.38 28.97
C LEU A 123 -32.71 -8.71 29.69
N CYS A 124 -31.62 -8.91 30.43
CA CYS A 124 -31.43 -10.11 31.26
C CYS A 124 -32.51 -10.28 32.34
N PHE A 125 -33.14 -9.17 32.76
CA PHE A 125 -34.19 -9.17 33.77
C PHE A 125 -35.58 -8.93 33.18
N HIS A 126 -35.72 -8.91 31.84
CA HIS A 126 -36.98 -8.50 31.22
C HIS A 126 -38.09 -9.57 31.32
N VAL A 127 -37.78 -10.81 30.98
CA VAL A 127 -38.72 -11.94 31.07
C VAL A 127 -38.09 -13.02 31.95
N PRO A 128 -38.78 -13.53 32.98
CA PRO A 128 -38.21 -14.56 33.85
C PRO A 128 -37.99 -15.86 33.08
N MET A 129 -36.94 -16.60 33.44
CA MET A 129 -36.61 -17.90 32.81
C MET A 129 -37.72 -18.95 32.98
N SER A 130 -38.57 -18.82 34.00
CA SER A 130 -39.75 -19.67 34.19
C SER A 130 -40.78 -19.56 33.05
N ALA A 131 -40.70 -18.50 32.23
CA ALA A 131 -41.55 -18.30 31.07
C ALA A 131 -41.02 -18.97 29.79
N ILE A 132 -40.04 -19.88 29.87
CA ILE A 132 -39.61 -20.69 28.71
C ILE A 132 -40.75 -21.63 28.30
N PRO A 133 -41.12 -21.73 27.00
CA PRO A 133 -40.48 -21.11 25.83
C PRO A 133 -41.03 -19.73 25.41
N ASN A 134 -42.02 -19.20 26.11
CA ASN A 134 -42.74 -17.94 25.83
C ASN A 134 -41.93 -16.67 26.17
N GLY A 135 -40.67 -16.57 25.73
CA GLY A 135 -39.81 -15.40 25.89
C GLY A 135 -38.80 -15.48 27.06
N GLY A 136 -38.87 -16.52 27.90
CA GLY A 136 -37.91 -16.72 28.99
C GLY A 136 -36.45 -16.98 28.55
N PHE A 137 -36.19 -17.14 27.25
CA PHE A 137 -34.83 -17.31 26.70
C PHE A 137 -33.98 -16.04 26.67
N ILE A 138 -34.57 -14.86 26.93
CA ILE A 138 -33.84 -13.59 26.78
C ILE A 138 -32.67 -13.47 27.77
N ALA A 139 -32.85 -13.93 29.00
CA ALA A 139 -31.82 -13.89 30.03
C ALA A 139 -30.57 -14.72 29.67
N PRO A 140 -30.69 -16.03 29.34
CA PRO A 140 -29.52 -16.80 28.93
C PRO A 140 -28.91 -16.31 27.61
N ALA A 141 -29.72 -15.87 26.65
CA ALA A 141 -29.22 -15.34 25.37
C ALA A 141 -28.37 -14.07 25.57
N MET A 142 -28.90 -13.07 26.29
CA MET A 142 -28.17 -11.84 26.56
C MET A 142 -26.98 -12.05 27.50
N GLY A 143 -27.11 -12.92 28.50
CA GLY A 143 -26.01 -13.32 29.38
C GLY A 143 -24.84 -13.92 28.58
N PHE A 144 -25.12 -14.80 27.63
CA PHE A 144 -24.11 -15.35 26.73
C PHE A 144 -23.48 -14.27 25.85
N CYS A 145 -24.27 -13.37 25.24
CA CYS A 145 -23.75 -12.27 24.43
C CYS A 145 -22.83 -11.33 25.21
N ILE A 146 -23.21 -10.96 26.44
CA ILE A 146 -22.40 -10.11 27.32
C ILE A 146 -21.09 -10.83 27.68
N PHE A 147 -21.18 -12.10 28.09
CA PHE A 147 -20.00 -12.90 28.43
C PHE A 147 -19.04 -13.01 27.24
N LEU A 148 -19.57 -13.35 26.06
CA LEU A 148 -18.76 -13.52 24.85
C LEU A 148 -18.07 -12.21 24.45
N TYR A 149 -18.79 -11.09 24.45
CA TYR A 149 -18.22 -9.78 24.14
C TYR A 149 -17.18 -9.34 25.17
N ALA A 150 -17.44 -9.58 26.46
CA ALA A 150 -16.47 -9.28 27.51
C ALA A 150 -15.20 -10.12 27.38
N ALA A 151 -15.34 -11.43 27.12
CA ALA A 151 -14.21 -12.34 26.91
C ALA A 151 -13.39 -11.94 25.67
N ASP A 152 -14.04 -11.58 24.56
CA ASP A 152 -13.39 -11.07 23.34
C ASP A 152 -12.63 -9.77 23.63
N ALA A 153 -13.28 -8.79 24.28
CA ALA A 153 -12.66 -7.53 24.64
C ALA A 153 -11.48 -7.70 25.60
N SER A 154 -11.59 -8.58 26.59
CA SER A 154 -10.48 -8.92 27.49
C SER A 154 -9.33 -9.58 26.73
N TYR A 155 -9.62 -10.50 25.81
CA TYR A 155 -8.58 -11.12 24.99
C TYR A 155 -7.84 -10.08 24.14
N VAL A 156 -8.58 -9.19 23.49
CA VAL A 156 -8.00 -8.09 22.70
C VAL A 156 -7.11 -7.18 23.57
N TYR A 157 -7.59 -6.79 24.75
CA TYR A 157 -6.86 -5.89 25.64
C TYR A 157 -5.60 -6.54 26.23
N LEU A 158 -5.66 -7.83 26.58
CA LEU A 158 -4.56 -8.52 27.26
C LEU A 158 -3.53 -9.13 26.31
N PHE A 159 -3.95 -9.59 25.13
CA PHE A 159 -3.10 -10.38 24.22
C PHE A 159 -2.92 -9.79 22.83
N MET A 160 -3.75 -8.83 22.42
CA MET A 160 -3.64 -8.15 21.11
C MET A 160 -3.28 -6.68 21.23
N THR A 161 -2.88 -6.22 22.40
CA THR A 161 -2.48 -4.84 22.65
C THR A 161 -1.01 -4.83 23.05
N GLU A 162 -0.18 -4.11 22.29
CA GLU A 162 1.25 -3.96 22.57
C GLU A 162 1.65 -2.48 22.64
N LYS A 163 2.64 -2.19 23.47
CA LYS A 163 3.27 -0.87 23.57
C LYS A 163 4.55 -0.88 22.73
N ILE A 164 4.67 0.07 21.82
CA ILE A 164 5.85 0.22 20.97
C ILE A 164 6.54 1.52 21.36
N GLU A 165 7.76 1.42 21.90
CA GLU A 165 8.49 2.56 22.46
C GLU A 165 9.26 3.37 21.41
N THR A 166 9.68 2.71 20.32
CA THR A 166 10.60 3.24 19.30
C THR A 166 9.91 3.55 17.98
N THR A 167 8.66 4.03 18.03
CA THR A 167 7.90 4.35 16.82
C THR A 167 8.37 5.66 16.20
N THR A 168 8.69 5.65 14.90
CA THR A 168 9.09 6.84 14.16
C THR A 168 7.89 7.53 13.53
N PHE A 169 7.86 8.85 13.65
CA PHE A 169 6.84 9.72 13.07
C PHE A 169 7.51 10.59 12.03
N HIS A 170 7.01 10.54 10.80
CA HIS A 170 7.42 11.39 9.70
C HIS A 170 6.30 12.36 9.37
N VAL A 171 6.59 13.66 9.49
CA VAL A 171 5.58 14.71 9.38
C VAL A 171 5.54 15.22 7.95
N LEU A 172 4.39 15.08 7.30
CA LEU A 172 4.13 15.62 5.97
C LEU A 172 3.19 16.83 6.08
N SER A 173 3.10 17.62 5.01
CA SER A 173 2.19 18.77 4.92
C SER A 173 0.72 18.38 5.18
N SER A 174 0.30 17.23 4.65
CA SER A 174 -1.07 16.73 4.69
C SER A 174 -1.39 15.76 5.83
N GLY A 175 -0.38 15.27 6.56
CA GLY A 175 -0.57 14.21 7.54
C GLY A 175 0.72 13.73 8.19
N VAL A 176 0.65 12.56 8.80
CA VAL A 176 1.77 11.94 9.51
C VAL A 176 1.86 10.47 9.11
N ARG A 177 3.05 10.04 8.69
CA ARG A 177 3.40 8.63 8.55
C ARG A 177 3.96 8.13 9.89
N ILE A 178 3.49 6.98 10.32
CA ILE A 178 4.00 6.29 11.49
C ILE A 178 4.63 4.98 11.03
N THR A 179 5.86 4.71 11.47
CA THR A 179 6.52 3.42 11.26
C THR A 179 6.84 2.77 12.60
N MET A 180 6.36 1.55 12.78
CA MET A 180 6.37 0.83 14.04
C MET A 180 7.12 -0.50 13.88
N PRO A 181 8.18 -0.75 14.67
CA PRO A 181 8.73 -2.09 14.82
C PRO A 181 7.78 -2.91 15.71
N VAL A 182 6.98 -3.76 15.08
CA VAL A 182 5.96 -4.59 15.74
C VAL A 182 6.52 -5.96 16.14
N SER A 183 5.92 -6.61 17.13
CA SER A 183 6.37 -7.95 17.55
C SER A 183 6.15 -9.01 16.47
N GLU A 184 6.90 -10.12 16.52
CA GLU A 184 6.72 -11.24 15.58
C GLU A 184 5.28 -11.80 15.61
N THR A 185 4.66 -11.84 16.79
CA THR A 185 3.27 -12.28 16.95
C THR A 185 2.32 -11.38 16.18
N PHE A 186 2.51 -10.06 16.27
CA PHE A 186 1.74 -9.09 15.51
C PHE A 186 1.96 -9.26 14.00
N GLN A 187 3.21 -9.44 13.58
CA GLN A 187 3.57 -9.63 12.17
C GLN A 187 2.87 -10.84 11.55
N LYS A 188 2.94 -12.01 12.21
CA LYS A 188 2.27 -13.26 11.78
C LYS A 188 0.75 -13.10 11.67
N SER A 189 0.16 -12.26 12.52
CA SER A 189 -1.27 -11.98 12.46
C SER A 189 -1.64 -10.92 11.40
N SER A 190 -0.67 -10.17 10.89
CA SER A 190 -0.84 -9.03 9.97
C SER A 190 -0.38 -9.33 8.53
N GLU A 191 0.10 -10.55 8.23
CA GLU A 191 0.72 -10.89 6.93
C GLU A 191 -0.15 -10.55 5.71
N LYS A 192 -1.48 -10.58 5.87
CA LYS A 192 -2.46 -10.31 4.80
C LYS A 192 -3.01 -8.86 4.83
N GLY A 193 -2.32 -7.94 5.52
CA GLY A 193 -2.84 -6.59 5.78
C GLY A 193 -3.89 -6.56 6.89
N GLY A 194 -4.75 -5.54 6.85
CA GLY A 194 -5.76 -5.28 7.87
C GLY A 194 -5.63 -3.87 8.45
N PHE A 195 -6.16 -3.69 9.66
CA PHE A 195 -6.08 -2.43 10.37
C PHE A 195 -5.81 -2.64 11.85
N ALA A 196 -5.35 -1.61 12.54
CA ALA A 196 -5.20 -1.64 13.98
C ALA A 196 -5.66 -0.32 14.59
N PHE A 197 -6.04 -0.37 15.87
CA PHE A 197 -6.31 0.83 16.64
C PHE A 197 -5.02 1.34 17.24
N VAL A 198 -4.82 2.65 17.16
CA VAL A 198 -3.68 3.35 17.73
C VAL A 198 -4.16 4.26 18.85
N CYS A 199 -3.41 4.30 19.94
CA CYS A 199 -3.55 5.29 21.00
C CYS A 199 -2.22 6.00 21.19
N LEU A 200 -2.28 7.34 21.22
CA LEU A 200 -1.14 8.22 21.43
C LEU A 200 -1.32 8.93 22.77
N PRO A 201 -0.80 8.37 23.88
CA PRO A 201 -1.05 8.87 25.24
C PRO A 201 -0.62 10.32 25.49
N TRP A 202 0.28 10.83 24.66
CA TRP A 202 0.79 12.21 24.70
C TRP A 202 -0.10 13.20 23.93
N VAL A 203 -1.15 12.75 23.26
CA VAL A 203 -2.26 13.57 22.73
C VAL A 203 -3.50 13.36 23.57
N ASP A 204 -3.96 12.12 23.68
CA ASP A 204 -5.12 11.72 24.49
C ASP A 204 -5.00 10.24 24.86
N LYS A 205 -5.14 9.91 26.14
CA LYS A 205 -5.00 8.55 26.68
C LYS A 205 -6.25 7.67 26.46
N LEU A 206 -7.40 8.28 26.21
CA LEU A 206 -8.70 7.60 26.14
C LEU A 206 -9.11 7.29 24.69
N GLN A 207 -8.51 7.97 23.73
CA GLN A 207 -8.89 7.85 22.32
C GLN A 207 -8.10 6.77 21.60
N TRP A 208 -8.84 5.88 20.96
CA TRP A 208 -8.32 4.80 20.12
C TRP A 208 -8.91 4.94 18.72
N HIS A 209 -8.05 5.15 17.74
CA HIS A 209 -8.42 5.42 16.35
C HIS A 209 -7.89 4.32 15.44
N ALA A 210 -8.72 3.82 14.53
CA ALA A 210 -8.29 2.78 13.61
C ALA A 210 -7.54 3.38 12.42
N PHE A 211 -6.53 2.66 11.93
CA PHE A 211 -5.80 2.97 10.70
C PHE A 211 -5.37 1.67 10.02
N SER A 212 -5.38 1.68 8.69
CA SER A 212 -4.92 0.55 7.88
C SER A 212 -3.42 0.33 8.06
N LEU A 213 -3.03 -0.94 8.09
CA LEU A 213 -1.65 -1.38 8.24
C LEU A 213 -1.09 -1.77 6.88
N PHE A 214 0.12 -1.31 6.55
CA PHE A 214 0.89 -1.77 5.40
C PHE A 214 2.36 -2.02 5.80
N GLU A 215 3.07 -2.82 5.01
CA GLU A 215 4.46 -3.20 5.28
C GLU A 215 5.45 -2.20 4.68
N ASP A 216 6.52 -1.89 5.41
CA ASP A 216 7.62 -1.04 4.93
C ASP A 216 8.42 -1.74 3.82
N PRO A 217 8.59 -1.11 2.63
CA PRO A 217 9.35 -1.70 1.52
C PRO A 217 10.78 -2.06 1.80
N SER A 218 11.42 -1.30 2.68
CA SER A 218 12.83 -1.51 3.02
C SER A 218 13.01 -2.51 4.15
N ASP A 219 11.99 -2.73 4.98
CA ASP A 219 12.10 -3.53 6.20
C ASP A 219 10.79 -4.27 6.55
N PRO A 220 10.69 -5.57 6.19
CA PRO A 220 9.49 -6.37 6.46
C PRO A 220 9.11 -6.51 7.95
N SER A 221 10.03 -6.23 8.87
CA SER A 221 9.75 -6.28 10.32
C SER A 221 8.93 -5.08 10.82
N LYS A 222 8.82 -4.03 10.00
CA LYS A 222 8.10 -2.80 10.34
C LYS A 222 6.72 -2.76 9.71
N ARG A 223 5.79 -2.15 10.43
CA ARG A 223 4.46 -1.82 9.93
C ARG A 223 4.29 -0.31 9.90
N GLN A 224 3.68 0.17 8.83
CA GLN A 224 3.41 1.57 8.61
C GLN A 224 1.91 1.86 8.67
N MET A 225 1.59 3.05 9.16
CA MET A 225 0.28 3.66 9.12
C MET A 225 0.43 5.08 8.60
N PHE A 226 -0.63 5.61 7.99
CA PHE A 226 -0.66 6.99 7.54
C PHE A 226 -1.92 7.67 8.03
N MET A 227 -1.74 8.82 8.68
CA MET A 227 -2.80 9.60 9.31
C MET A 227 -2.95 10.93 8.60
N LEU A 228 -4.06 11.09 7.90
CA LEU A 228 -4.43 12.37 7.31
C LEU A 228 -4.92 13.34 8.38
N LYS A 229 -4.47 14.60 8.32
CA LYS A 229 -4.96 15.70 9.16
C LYS A 229 -6.37 16.12 8.70
N THR A 230 -7.40 15.40 9.16
CA THR A 230 -8.79 15.58 8.71
C THR A 230 -9.80 15.71 9.84
N GLY A 231 -9.57 15.06 10.96
CA GLY A 231 -10.38 15.19 12.18
C GLY A 231 -9.66 15.92 13.30
N ASP A 232 -10.39 16.24 14.37
CA ASP A 232 -9.89 16.96 15.54
C ASP A 232 -8.67 16.28 16.16
N TRP A 233 -8.76 14.96 16.39
CA TRP A 233 -7.67 14.17 16.96
C TRP A 233 -6.45 14.12 16.03
N THR A 234 -6.62 13.78 14.76
CA THR A 234 -5.51 13.76 13.78
C THR A 234 -4.85 15.13 13.59
N THR A 235 -5.62 16.22 13.76
CA THR A 235 -5.11 17.58 13.71
C THR A 235 -4.31 17.92 14.96
N ALA A 236 -4.75 17.47 16.14
CA ALA A 236 -3.99 17.60 17.37
C ALA A 236 -2.67 16.80 17.31
N VAL A 237 -2.69 15.59 16.75
CA VAL A 237 -1.50 14.77 16.49
C VAL A 237 -0.51 15.51 15.60
N HIS A 238 -0.96 16.01 14.45
CA HIS A 238 -0.11 16.77 13.53
C HIS A 238 0.47 18.03 14.19
N LYS A 239 -0.34 18.78 14.95
CA LYS A 239 0.11 19.98 15.68
C LYS A 239 1.16 19.66 16.76
N ALA A 240 1.04 18.51 17.42
CA ALA A 240 1.98 18.07 18.44
C ALA A 240 3.31 17.55 17.87
N LEU A 241 3.36 17.30 16.55
CA LEU A 241 4.53 16.81 15.82
C LEU A 241 5.03 17.89 14.86
N GLN A 242 5.92 18.78 15.34
CA GLN A 242 6.48 19.86 14.52
C GLN A 242 7.63 19.41 13.59
N ARG A 243 8.19 18.23 13.85
CA ARG A 243 9.30 17.62 13.12
C ARG A 243 9.28 16.12 13.33
N ASP A 244 10.02 15.41 12.50
CA ASP A 244 10.24 13.98 12.64
C ASP A 244 10.76 13.65 14.04
N THR A 245 10.19 12.60 14.65
CA THR A 245 10.46 12.27 16.05
C THR A 245 10.19 10.79 16.32
N VAL A 246 10.69 10.31 17.47
CA VAL A 246 10.44 8.96 17.97
C VAL A 246 9.66 9.06 19.26
N ARG A 247 8.51 8.40 19.35
CA ARG A 247 7.63 8.47 20.53
C ARG A 247 6.93 7.14 20.80
N PRO A 248 6.56 6.87 22.06
CA PRO A 248 5.80 5.67 22.39
C PRO A 248 4.35 5.78 21.93
N VAL A 249 3.79 4.62 21.58
CA VAL A 249 2.43 4.43 21.10
C VAL A 249 1.90 3.09 21.60
N TRP A 250 0.59 3.02 21.81
CA TRP A 250 -0.10 1.75 21.99
C TRP A 250 -0.80 1.37 20.70
N ILE A 251 -0.65 0.11 20.30
CA ILE A 251 -1.35 -0.46 19.16
C ILE A 251 -2.19 -1.65 19.64
N GLN A 252 -3.40 -1.75 19.10
CA GLN A 252 -4.33 -2.84 19.36
C GLN A 252 -4.77 -3.45 18.03
N GLY A 253 -4.48 -4.74 17.83
CA GLY A 253 -4.70 -5.44 16.58
C GLY A 253 -3.62 -6.50 16.32
N PRO A 254 -3.43 -6.91 15.05
CA PRO A 254 -4.14 -6.47 13.84
C PRO A 254 -5.56 -7.05 13.76
N PHE A 255 -6.45 -6.36 13.06
CA PHE A 255 -7.83 -6.78 12.77
C PHE A 255 -8.05 -6.93 11.27
N LEU A 256 -8.95 -7.85 10.92
CA LEU A 256 -9.33 -8.09 9.53
C LEU A 256 -10.06 -6.90 8.93
N SER A 257 -9.69 -6.59 7.69
CA SER A 257 -10.37 -5.66 6.79
C SER A 257 -11.07 -6.43 5.67
N PRO A 258 -12.08 -5.84 4.99
CA PRO A 258 -12.63 -6.39 3.76
C PRO A 258 -11.57 -6.71 2.69
N TYR A 259 -10.41 -6.04 2.71
CA TYR A 259 -9.29 -6.31 1.80
C TYR A 259 -8.62 -7.67 2.02
N ASN A 260 -8.80 -8.30 3.19
CA ASN A 260 -8.29 -9.65 3.44
C ASN A 260 -8.95 -10.73 2.54
N TYR A 261 -10.11 -10.42 1.94
CA TYR A 261 -10.80 -11.32 1.01
C TYR A 261 -10.33 -11.19 -0.44
N ALA A 262 -9.31 -10.37 -0.72
CA ALA A 262 -8.70 -10.28 -2.04
C ALA A 262 -8.20 -11.64 -2.56
N GLU A 263 -7.83 -12.55 -1.66
CA GLU A 263 -7.36 -13.91 -2.00
C GLU A 263 -8.40 -14.79 -2.70
N MET A 264 -9.69 -14.45 -2.60
CA MET A 264 -10.78 -15.20 -3.24
C MET A 264 -10.84 -14.99 -4.76
N TYR A 265 -10.11 -14.01 -5.29
CA TYR A 265 -10.19 -13.61 -6.69
C TYR A 265 -8.84 -13.86 -7.37
N ASP A 266 -8.87 -14.14 -8.68
CA ASP A 266 -7.65 -14.29 -9.49
C ASP A 266 -7.18 -12.94 -10.04
N ASN A 267 -8.15 -12.12 -10.47
CA ASN A 267 -7.95 -10.76 -10.94
C ASN A 267 -8.65 -9.77 -10.00
N GLN A 268 -7.98 -8.69 -9.60
CA GLN A 268 -8.56 -7.65 -8.75
C GLN A 268 -8.48 -6.26 -9.39
N VAL A 269 -9.51 -5.45 -9.13
CA VAL A 269 -9.48 -4.01 -9.38
C VAL A 269 -9.66 -3.30 -8.03
N LEU A 270 -8.55 -2.78 -7.51
CA LEU A 270 -8.47 -2.02 -6.27
C LEU A 270 -8.71 -0.55 -6.59
N VAL A 271 -9.84 -0.02 -6.15
CA VAL A 271 -10.18 1.39 -6.28
C VAL A 271 -9.89 2.09 -4.95
N ALA A 272 -9.13 3.17 -4.98
CA ALA A 272 -8.73 3.91 -3.79
C ALA A 272 -8.96 5.41 -3.98
N THR A 273 -9.35 6.11 -2.91
CA THR A 273 -9.42 7.58 -2.90
C THR A 273 -8.65 8.16 -1.71
N GLY A 274 -7.74 9.11 -1.98
CA GLY A 274 -6.90 9.73 -0.94
C GLY A 274 -6.12 8.66 -0.18
N ILE A 275 -6.22 8.66 1.16
CA ILE A 275 -5.48 7.69 1.98
C ILE A 275 -6.01 6.26 1.91
N GLY A 276 -7.15 6.04 1.25
CA GLY A 276 -7.67 4.70 1.00
C GLY A 276 -6.77 3.82 0.11
N ILE A 277 -5.62 4.33 -0.34
CA ILE A 277 -4.59 3.51 -0.97
C ILE A 277 -3.99 2.50 0.01
N THR A 278 -3.90 2.81 1.31
CA THR A 278 -3.12 2.00 2.26
C THR A 278 -3.57 0.53 2.38
N PRO A 279 -4.88 0.16 2.43
CA PRO A 279 -5.27 -1.26 2.36
C PRO A 279 -4.94 -1.90 1.00
N ALA A 280 -5.02 -1.13 -0.08
CA ALA A 280 -4.70 -1.63 -1.42
C ALA A 280 -3.21 -2.03 -1.52
N LEU A 281 -2.32 -1.25 -0.88
CA LEU A 281 -0.89 -1.57 -0.83
C LEU A 281 -0.61 -2.87 -0.10
N SER A 282 -1.34 -3.14 0.97
CA SER A 282 -1.21 -4.37 1.74
C SER A 282 -1.61 -5.59 0.91
N VAL A 283 -2.67 -5.46 0.10
CA VAL A 283 -3.09 -6.50 -0.86
C VAL A 283 -2.06 -6.67 -1.99
N ILE A 284 -1.58 -5.57 -2.57
CA ILE A 284 -0.53 -5.59 -3.59
C ILE A 284 0.69 -6.34 -3.05
N ARG A 285 1.19 -5.96 -1.87
CA ARG A 285 2.35 -6.60 -1.26
C ARG A 285 2.12 -8.09 -1.01
N ALA A 286 0.95 -8.46 -0.49
CA ALA A 286 0.64 -9.85 -0.14
C ALA A 286 0.44 -10.76 -1.38
N HIS A 287 -0.10 -10.23 -2.48
CA HIS A 287 -0.59 -11.05 -3.58
C HIS A 287 0.03 -10.75 -4.95
N LYS A 288 0.89 -9.73 -5.10
CA LYS A 288 1.47 -9.35 -6.40
C LYS A 288 2.20 -10.45 -7.17
N SER A 289 2.71 -11.47 -6.49
CA SER A 289 3.42 -12.60 -7.11
C SER A 289 2.50 -13.76 -7.52
N SER A 290 1.24 -13.77 -7.06
CA SER A 290 0.32 -14.91 -7.23
C SER A 290 -1.00 -14.55 -7.92
N ARG A 291 -1.30 -13.24 -8.02
CA ARG A 291 -2.57 -12.69 -8.51
C ARG A 291 -2.32 -11.44 -9.32
N ARG A 292 -3.25 -11.15 -10.24
CA ARG A 292 -3.21 -9.92 -11.02
C ARG A 292 -3.97 -8.83 -10.30
N ILE A 293 -3.28 -7.74 -9.98
CA ILE A 293 -3.83 -6.64 -9.18
C ILE A 293 -3.77 -5.35 -9.97
N ASN A 294 -4.92 -4.74 -10.25
CA ASN A 294 -5.00 -3.45 -10.91
C ASN A 294 -5.41 -2.39 -9.90
N LEU A 295 -4.63 -1.31 -9.78
CA LEU A 295 -4.90 -0.18 -8.91
C LEU A 295 -5.48 0.98 -9.71
N VAL A 296 -6.60 1.53 -9.25
CA VAL A 296 -7.17 2.80 -9.69
C VAL A 296 -7.21 3.73 -8.49
N TRP A 297 -6.24 4.64 -8.38
CA TRP A 297 -6.10 5.51 -7.23
C TRP A 297 -6.38 6.97 -7.59
N ALA A 298 -7.38 7.58 -6.97
CA ALA A 298 -7.64 9.02 -7.11
C ALA A 298 -7.04 9.79 -5.92
N VAL A 299 -6.11 10.70 -6.21
CA VAL A 299 -5.40 11.49 -5.21
C VAL A 299 -5.47 12.98 -5.56
N ARG A 300 -5.50 13.85 -4.55
CA ARG A 300 -5.54 15.31 -4.71
C ARG A 300 -4.22 15.97 -4.27
N ASP A 301 -3.55 15.36 -3.32
CA ASP A 301 -2.41 15.94 -2.62
C ASP A 301 -1.10 15.50 -3.30
N PRO A 302 -0.29 16.42 -3.84
CA PRO A 302 0.95 16.06 -4.53
C PRO A 302 1.97 15.44 -3.56
N SER A 303 2.09 15.94 -2.33
CA SER A 303 3.02 15.38 -1.35
C SER A 303 2.70 13.93 -1.01
N MET A 304 1.42 13.57 -0.90
CA MET A 304 0.98 12.18 -0.75
C MET A 304 1.33 11.34 -1.98
N LEU A 305 1.10 11.88 -3.18
CA LEU A 305 1.40 11.18 -4.43
C LEU A 305 2.90 10.86 -4.53
N GLU A 306 3.75 11.87 -4.37
CA GLU A 306 5.21 11.74 -4.41
C GLU A 306 5.70 10.73 -3.37
N PHE A 307 5.24 10.89 -2.12
CA PHE A 307 5.58 9.99 -1.03
C PHE A 307 5.32 8.52 -1.37
N PHE A 308 4.13 8.23 -1.87
CA PHE A 308 3.76 6.87 -2.21
C PHE A 308 4.53 6.42 -3.47
N LEU A 309 4.65 7.22 -4.53
CA LEU A 309 5.41 6.80 -5.71
C LEU A 309 6.86 6.39 -5.40
N GLU A 310 7.52 7.06 -4.45
CA GLU A 310 8.87 6.71 -3.99
C GLU A 310 8.94 5.42 -3.14
N HIS A 311 7.87 5.09 -2.41
CA HIS A 311 7.86 4.06 -1.36
C HIS A 311 6.85 2.94 -1.63
N LEU A 312 6.53 2.65 -2.90
CA LEU A 312 5.53 1.65 -3.25
C LEU A 312 6.07 0.46 -4.03
N TYR A 313 5.48 -0.69 -3.79
CA TYR A 313 5.71 -1.93 -4.53
C TYR A 313 4.84 -2.03 -5.79
N LEU A 314 4.82 -1.01 -6.64
CA LEU A 314 3.96 -0.98 -7.84
C LEU A 314 4.51 -1.81 -9.00
N ASP A 315 5.68 -2.41 -8.86
CA ASP A 315 6.22 -3.34 -9.85
C ASP A 315 5.55 -4.72 -9.72
N HIS A 316 4.50 -4.93 -10.53
CA HIS A 316 3.70 -6.15 -10.62
C HIS A 316 2.88 -6.19 -11.93
N ASP A 317 2.33 -7.37 -12.25
CA ASP A 317 1.64 -7.67 -13.52
C ASP A 317 0.23 -7.06 -13.66
N GLY A 318 0.04 -5.82 -13.23
CA GLY A 318 -1.25 -5.12 -13.27
C GLY A 318 -1.11 -3.62 -13.46
N TRP A 319 -2.19 -2.98 -13.91
CA TRP A 319 -2.21 -1.54 -14.18
C TRP A 319 -2.26 -0.74 -12.88
N ASN A 320 -1.41 0.28 -12.76
CA ASN A 320 -1.40 1.24 -11.66
C ASN A 320 -1.80 2.62 -12.17
N LEU A 321 -3.11 2.87 -12.25
CA LEU A 321 -3.68 4.10 -12.78
C LEU A 321 -3.93 5.10 -11.66
N ILE A 322 -3.15 6.17 -11.64
CA ILE A 322 -3.21 7.23 -10.64
C ILE A 322 -3.87 8.46 -11.25
N PHE A 323 -5.05 8.80 -10.76
CA PHE A 323 -5.81 9.97 -11.18
C PHE A 323 -5.53 11.15 -10.24
N TYR A 324 -4.72 12.09 -10.70
CA TYR A 324 -4.43 13.32 -9.97
C TYR A 324 -5.53 14.35 -10.20
N THR A 325 -6.21 14.71 -9.11
CA THR A 325 -7.35 15.63 -9.07
C THR A 325 -7.02 16.96 -8.38
N GLY A 326 -5.76 17.14 -8.00
CA GLY A 326 -5.27 18.37 -7.37
C GLY A 326 -5.12 19.51 -8.37
N LYS A 327 -4.95 20.72 -7.83
CA LYS A 327 -4.73 21.94 -8.61
C LYS A 327 -3.25 22.31 -8.75
N GLU A 328 -2.42 21.77 -7.85
CA GLU A 328 -0.99 22.08 -7.83
C GLU A 328 -0.31 21.35 -8.99
N PRO A 329 0.67 21.98 -9.66
CA PRO A 329 1.40 21.32 -10.74
C PRO A 329 2.22 20.16 -10.17
N LEU A 330 2.24 19.05 -10.90
CA LEU A 330 3.13 17.93 -10.61
C LEU A 330 4.49 18.18 -11.23
N LEU A 331 5.53 17.53 -10.68
CA LEU A 331 6.84 17.46 -11.33
C LEU A 331 6.68 16.82 -12.73
N PRO A 332 7.23 17.42 -13.80
CA PRO A 332 7.07 16.92 -15.17
C PRO A 332 7.48 15.44 -15.35
N ALA A 333 8.49 14.99 -14.59
CA ALA A 333 8.98 13.61 -14.59
C ALA A 333 7.93 12.57 -14.18
N LEU A 334 6.91 12.96 -13.40
CA LEU A 334 5.82 12.07 -12.97
C LEU A 334 4.79 11.82 -14.06
N GLU A 335 4.71 12.69 -15.08
CA GLU A 335 3.76 12.57 -16.19
C GLU A 335 4.27 11.63 -17.30
N GLU A 336 5.58 11.39 -17.36
CA GLU A 336 6.25 10.65 -18.45
C GLU A 336 6.75 9.26 -18.02
N LEU A 337 6.36 8.77 -16.84
CA LEU A 337 6.66 7.40 -16.40
C LEU A 337 6.09 6.41 -17.41
N ASN A 338 6.96 5.77 -18.20
CA ASN A 338 6.63 4.76 -19.22
C ASN A 338 6.57 3.34 -18.62
N THR A 339 5.93 3.16 -17.46
CA THR A 339 5.81 1.87 -16.77
C THR A 339 4.36 1.36 -16.75
N ASN A 340 4.04 0.34 -15.94
CA ASN A 340 2.65 0.02 -15.59
C ASN A 340 1.99 1.08 -14.68
N VAL A 341 2.77 2.05 -14.20
CA VAL A 341 2.31 3.21 -13.42
C VAL A 341 2.03 4.37 -14.37
N ARG A 342 0.82 4.92 -14.30
CA ARG A 342 0.40 6.08 -15.11
C ARG A 342 -0.27 7.12 -14.23
N VAL A 343 0.24 8.35 -14.29
CA VAL A 343 -0.38 9.50 -13.65
C VAL A 343 -1.20 10.27 -14.67
N ILE A 344 -2.50 10.39 -14.42
CA ILE A 344 -3.49 10.98 -15.33
C ILE A 344 -4.16 12.16 -14.63
N LYS A 345 -4.20 13.31 -15.29
CA LYS A 345 -4.89 14.50 -14.77
C LYS A 345 -6.40 14.35 -14.92
N GLY A 346 -7.14 14.61 -13.84
CA GLY A 346 -8.60 14.60 -13.84
C GLY A 346 -9.21 13.50 -12.98
N ARG A 347 -10.54 13.40 -13.02
CA ARG A 347 -11.28 12.39 -12.26
C ARG A 347 -11.43 11.11 -13.10
N PRO A 348 -11.33 9.92 -12.49
CA PRO A 348 -11.55 8.68 -13.21
C PRO A 348 -13.03 8.53 -13.60
N ASP A 349 -13.27 8.17 -14.86
CA ASP A 349 -14.56 7.64 -15.28
C ASP A 349 -14.59 6.13 -15.06
N LEU A 350 -14.97 5.72 -13.84
CA LEU A 350 -14.93 4.31 -13.42
C LEU A 350 -15.80 3.39 -14.29
N LYS A 351 -16.89 3.92 -14.89
CA LYS A 351 -17.76 3.15 -15.79
C LYS A 351 -17.04 2.75 -17.08
N THR A 352 -16.06 3.54 -17.48
CA THR A 352 -15.22 3.27 -18.65
C THR A 352 -13.96 2.48 -18.24
N VAL A 353 -13.26 2.95 -17.20
CA VAL A 353 -11.95 2.42 -16.81
C VAL A 353 -12.03 0.97 -16.32
N VAL A 354 -13.02 0.61 -15.49
CA VAL A 354 -13.10 -0.74 -14.93
C VAL A 354 -13.35 -1.79 -16.03
N PRO A 355 -14.37 -1.64 -16.91
CA PRO A 355 -14.56 -2.57 -18.02
C PRO A 355 -13.39 -2.58 -19.00
N ASN A 356 -12.73 -1.45 -19.22
CA ASN A 356 -11.54 -1.39 -20.06
C ASN A 356 -10.37 -2.22 -19.51
N ILE A 357 -10.15 -2.20 -18.20
CA ILE A 357 -9.13 -3.03 -17.54
C ILE A 357 -9.46 -4.51 -17.75
N ILE A 358 -10.72 -4.91 -17.52
CA ILE A 358 -11.19 -6.28 -17.71
C ILE A 358 -11.01 -6.70 -19.17
N TYR A 359 -11.47 -5.87 -20.11
CA TYR A 359 -11.30 -6.10 -21.54
C TYR A 359 -9.83 -6.29 -21.91
N GLY A 360 -8.93 -5.40 -21.47
CA GLY A 360 -7.52 -5.49 -21.83
C GLY A 360 -6.85 -6.78 -21.34
N ILE A 361 -7.19 -7.21 -20.13
CA ILE A 361 -6.65 -8.43 -19.52
C ILE A 361 -7.23 -9.68 -20.19
N GLU A 362 -8.54 -9.77 -20.32
CA GLU A 362 -9.23 -10.96 -20.88
C GLU A 362 -9.02 -11.10 -22.40
N SER A 363 -8.87 -9.99 -23.12
CA SER A 363 -8.56 -10.01 -24.56
C SER A 363 -7.06 -10.14 -24.88
N GLY A 364 -6.19 -9.96 -23.88
CA GLY A 364 -4.73 -9.92 -24.06
C GLY A 364 -4.20 -8.67 -24.79
N VAL A 365 -5.04 -7.64 -24.96
CA VAL A 365 -4.68 -6.40 -25.66
C VAL A 365 -4.30 -5.31 -24.64
N GLY A 366 -3.13 -4.70 -24.79
CA GLY A 366 -2.67 -3.66 -23.85
C GLY A 366 -2.35 -4.21 -22.46
N LEU A 367 -1.74 -5.40 -22.41
CA LEU A 367 -1.34 -6.07 -21.17
C LEU A 367 -0.28 -5.25 -20.41
N PRO A 368 -0.45 -5.06 -19.08
CA PRO A 368 0.46 -4.26 -18.26
C PRO A 368 1.86 -4.88 -18.15
N GLU A 369 2.02 -6.20 -18.35
CA GLU A 369 3.34 -6.85 -18.33
C GLU A 369 4.25 -6.43 -19.48
N LYS A 370 3.65 -5.93 -20.57
CA LYS A 370 4.40 -5.32 -21.66
C LYS A 370 4.91 -3.92 -21.29
N CYS A 371 4.51 -3.40 -20.13
CA CYS A 371 4.85 -2.08 -19.59
C CYS A 371 5.55 -2.13 -18.21
N THR A 372 5.56 -3.26 -17.48
CA THR A 372 6.55 -3.59 -16.42
C THR A 372 7.86 -4.07 -17.08
N PRO A 373 9.04 -4.15 -16.41
CA PRO A 373 10.37 -3.83 -16.96
C PRO A 373 10.85 -4.67 -18.17
N SER A 374 10.19 -4.45 -19.31
CA SER A 374 10.66 -4.45 -20.68
C SER A 374 11.17 -3.05 -21.07
N SER A 375 10.97 -2.04 -20.21
CA SER A 375 11.49 -0.68 -20.38
C SER A 375 13.01 -0.65 -20.32
N MET A 376 13.62 -1.50 -19.50
CA MET A 376 15.07 -1.62 -19.42
C MET A 376 15.63 -2.16 -20.75
N VAL A 377 15.07 -3.25 -21.29
CA VAL A 377 15.39 -3.78 -22.64
C VAL A 377 15.15 -2.74 -23.73
N HIS A 378 14.01 -2.03 -23.69
CA HIS A 378 13.67 -0.99 -24.66
C HIS A 378 14.61 0.22 -24.60
N ILE A 379 15.08 0.59 -23.41
CA ILE A 379 16.06 1.67 -23.23
C ILE A 379 17.45 1.22 -23.63
N LYS A 380 17.78 -0.06 -23.44
CA LYS A 380 18.97 -0.65 -24.05
C LYS A 380 18.90 -0.45 -25.58
N GLU A 381 17.78 -0.76 -26.22
CA GLU A 381 17.59 -0.56 -27.67
C GLU A 381 17.66 0.91 -28.10
N LEU A 382 17.01 1.83 -27.38
CA LEU A 382 17.07 3.27 -27.69
C LEU A 382 18.47 3.85 -27.49
N LEU A 383 19.20 3.40 -26.47
CA LEU A 383 20.60 3.76 -26.26
C LEU A 383 21.50 3.18 -27.35
N ILE A 384 21.25 1.95 -27.84
CA ILE A 384 21.97 1.37 -28.99
C ILE A 384 21.80 2.25 -30.24
N GLU A 385 20.57 2.65 -30.54
CA GLU A 385 20.29 3.45 -31.72
C GLU A 385 20.90 4.85 -31.60
N LYS A 386 20.77 5.49 -30.42
CA LYS A 386 21.40 6.78 -30.16
C LYS A 386 22.93 6.69 -30.22
N MET A 387 23.50 5.57 -29.79
CA MET A 387 24.93 5.30 -29.89
C MET A 387 25.38 5.13 -31.34
N ARG A 388 24.56 4.50 -32.19
CA ARG A 388 24.79 4.36 -33.63
C ARG A 388 24.75 5.72 -34.33
N GLU A 389 23.77 6.56 -34.03
CA GLU A 389 23.69 7.95 -34.54
C GLU A 389 24.93 8.76 -34.17
N LEU A 390 25.38 8.67 -32.91
CA LEU A 390 26.57 9.39 -32.43
C LEU A 390 27.87 8.83 -33.05
N ASP A 391 27.89 7.59 -33.51
CA ASP A 391 29.01 6.97 -34.22
C ASP A 391 29.09 7.36 -35.70
N GLU A 392 27.98 7.78 -36.33
CA GLU A 392 27.94 8.28 -37.71
C GLU A 392 28.39 9.75 -37.83
N VAL A 393 28.44 10.50 -36.73
CA VAL A 393 28.90 11.90 -36.75
C VAL A 393 30.43 11.98 -36.60
N ASP A 394 31.11 12.28 -37.71
CA ASP A 394 32.56 12.49 -37.75
C ASP A 394 33.00 13.68 -36.88
N GLY A 395 33.98 13.45 -36.00
CA GLY A 395 34.63 14.51 -35.20
C GLY A 395 34.12 14.72 -33.77
N ILE A 396 33.10 13.98 -33.30
CA ILE A 396 32.63 14.07 -31.90
C ILE A 396 33.58 13.30 -30.96
N SER A 397 34.06 13.96 -29.89
CA SER A 397 34.89 13.33 -28.86
C SER A 397 34.12 12.31 -28.02
N SER A 398 34.80 11.26 -27.55
CA SER A 398 34.20 10.18 -26.73
C SER A 398 33.47 10.72 -25.49
N ASN A 399 33.97 11.79 -24.88
CA ASN A 399 33.35 12.46 -23.73
C ASN A 399 32.00 13.06 -24.07
N SER A 400 31.89 13.68 -25.25
CA SER A 400 30.65 14.30 -25.71
C SER A 400 29.59 13.25 -26.05
N LYS A 401 30.01 12.08 -26.57
CA LYS A 401 29.10 10.94 -26.81
C LYS A 401 28.53 10.37 -25.50
N VAL A 402 29.38 10.20 -24.48
CA VAL A 402 28.97 9.70 -23.15
C VAL A 402 28.08 10.71 -22.43
N ALA A 403 28.39 12.00 -22.50
CA ALA A 403 27.53 13.05 -21.96
C ALA A 403 26.16 13.06 -22.65
N ALA A 404 26.12 12.97 -23.98
CA ALA A 404 24.88 12.92 -24.75
C ALA A 404 24.02 11.67 -24.42
N LEU A 405 24.63 10.50 -24.25
CA LEU A 405 23.91 9.30 -23.81
C LEU A 405 23.42 9.40 -22.36
N THR A 406 24.19 10.03 -21.48
CA THR A 406 23.78 10.27 -20.08
C THR A 406 22.57 11.21 -20.04
N THR A 407 22.62 12.32 -20.77
CA THR A 407 21.49 13.25 -20.90
C THR A 407 20.28 12.56 -21.53
N PHE A 408 20.49 11.72 -22.55
CA PHE A 408 19.43 10.97 -23.20
C PHE A 408 18.77 9.96 -22.25
N ALA A 409 19.55 9.15 -21.52
CA ALA A 409 19.01 8.22 -20.51
C ALA A 409 18.23 8.95 -19.41
N ASN A 410 18.79 10.04 -18.89
CA ASN A 410 18.14 10.85 -17.86
C ASN A 410 16.84 11.48 -18.37
N SER A 411 16.81 11.94 -19.63
CA SER A 411 15.59 12.48 -20.25
C SER A 411 14.48 11.43 -20.47
N HIS A 412 14.82 10.14 -20.43
CA HIS A 412 13.85 9.04 -20.50
C HIS A 412 13.52 8.47 -19.10
N GLY A 413 14.02 9.11 -18.03
CA GLY A 413 13.70 8.77 -16.64
C GLY A 413 14.60 7.71 -16.00
N PHE A 414 15.78 7.43 -16.55
CA PHE A 414 16.69 6.38 -16.05
C PHE A 414 18.09 6.91 -15.77
N LEU A 415 18.67 6.47 -14.66
CA LEU A 415 20.07 6.78 -14.33
C LEU A 415 21.00 5.93 -15.19
N PHE A 416 21.82 6.59 -16.01
CA PHE A 416 22.74 5.90 -16.94
C PHE A 416 23.72 4.93 -16.24
N THR A 417 24.07 5.20 -14.98
CA THR A 417 24.94 4.34 -14.17
C THR A 417 24.30 3.00 -13.83
N ASP A 418 23.00 2.98 -13.58
CA ASP A 418 22.28 1.79 -13.17
C ASP A 418 22.16 0.83 -14.35
N ILE A 419 21.93 1.39 -15.55
CA ILE A 419 21.90 0.67 -16.81
C ILE A 419 23.24 -0.04 -17.08
N ILE A 420 24.36 0.65 -16.85
CA ILE A 420 25.71 0.08 -17.06
C ILE A 420 26.02 -1.05 -16.06
N ASN A 421 25.60 -0.89 -14.81
CA ASN A 421 25.88 -1.89 -13.77
C ASN A 421 25.12 -3.20 -14.05
N GLU A 422 23.86 -3.10 -14.45
CA GLU A 422 23.04 -4.27 -14.79
C GLU A 422 23.55 -5.01 -16.05
N MET A 423 24.04 -4.28 -17.06
CA MET A 423 24.69 -4.90 -18.24
C MET A 423 25.98 -5.64 -17.89
N LYS A 424 26.76 -5.12 -16.94
CA LYS A 424 27.97 -5.80 -16.46
C LYS A 424 27.60 -7.11 -15.78
N GLU A 425 26.54 -7.13 -14.97
CA GLU A 425 26.04 -8.35 -14.33
C GLU A 425 25.52 -9.37 -15.35
N GLU A 426 24.81 -8.93 -16.40
CA GLU A 426 24.35 -9.80 -17.49
C GLU A 426 25.52 -10.39 -18.28
N ASN A 427 26.54 -9.60 -18.60
CA ASN A 427 27.73 -10.08 -19.30
C ASN A 427 28.57 -11.04 -18.44
N VAL A 428 28.64 -10.83 -17.12
CA VAL A 428 29.25 -11.77 -16.18
C VAL A 428 28.49 -13.09 -16.19
N LYS A 429 27.16 -13.08 -16.06
CA LYS A 429 26.30 -14.28 -16.16
C LYS A 429 26.47 -15.00 -17.50
N ARG A 430 26.57 -14.25 -18.60
CA ARG A 430 26.74 -14.80 -19.96
C ARG A 430 28.12 -15.45 -20.16
N ASN A 431 29.19 -14.83 -19.66
CA ASN A 431 30.54 -15.41 -19.73
C ASN A 431 30.69 -16.65 -18.84
N SER A 432 30.01 -16.70 -17.70
CA SER A 432 29.92 -17.92 -16.88
C SER A 432 29.15 -19.04 -17.60
N SER A 433 28.09 -18.71 -18.36
CA SER A 433 27.32 -19.70 -19.14
C SER A 433 28.05 -20.25 -20.37
N ARG A 434 28.91 -19.43 -21.02
CA ARG A 434 29.76 -19.88 -22.14
C ARG A 434 30.87 -20.83 -21.73
N PHE A 435 31.35 -20.74 -20.49
CA PHE A 435 32.36 -21.66 -19.95
C PHE A 435 31.82 -23.09 -19.71
N LEU A 436 30.49 -23.25 -19.62
CA LEU A 436 29.84 -24.54 -19.46
C LEU A 436 29.45 -25.20 -20.80
N THR A 437 29.57 -24.49 -21.92
CA THR A 437 29.25 -24.99 -23.27
C THR A 437 30.44 -24.80 -24.22
N GLY A 438 31.51 -25.57 -23.98
CA GLY A 438 32.69 -25.63 -24.86
C GLY A 438 33.12 -27.08 -25.06
N SER A 439 32.67 -27.67 -26.16
CA SER A 439 33.16 -28.87 -26.89
C SER A 439 34.25 -29.77 -26.25
N GLU A 440 33.88 -31.03 -26.01
CA GLU A 440 34.75 -32.19 -25.79
C GLU A 440 35.74 -32.44 -26.95
N PRO A 441 36.83 -33.16 -26.67
CA PRO A 441 37.24 -34.24 -27.56
C PRO A 441 37.35 -35.59 -26.82
N SER A 442 36.45 -36.50 -27.21
CA SER A 442 36.57 -37.96 -27.31
C SER A 442 37.78 -38.65 -26.64
N ARG A 443 37.51 -39.54 -25.67
CA ARG A 443 38.18 -40.84 -25.57
C ARG A 443 37.41 -41.84 -24.70
N GLU A 444 37.24 -43.03 -25.27
CA GLU A 444 36.65 -44.23 -24.69
C GLU A 444 37.39 -44.73 -23.44
N GLY A 445 36.66 -45.37 -22.53
CA GLY A 445 37.17 -46.52 -21.77
C GLY A 445 37.22 -46.40 -20.23
N LEU A 446 36.52 -47.34 -19.59
CA LEU A 446 36.72 -47.92 -18.24
C LEU A 446 36.16 -47.20 -16.98
N SER A 447 35.11 -47.84 -16.44
CA SER A 447 35.06 -48.53 -15.14
C SER A 447 35.29 -47.74 -13.82
N THR A 448 34.18 -47.61 -13.08
CA THR A 448 34.00 -47.63 -11.61
C THR A 448 35.22 -47.51 -10.68
N LYS A 449 35.20 -46.53 -9.75
CA LYS A 449 35.14 -46.71 -8.27
C LYS A 449 35.51 -45.45 -7.45
N ASP A 450 34.83 -45.33 -6.30
CA ASP A 450 35.34 -44.90 -4.99
C ASP A 450 35.54 -43.40 -4.61
N THR A 451 34.57 -42.92 -3.80
CA THR A 451 34.68 -42.32 -2.43
C THR A 451 35.41 -41.00 -2.09
N ILE A 452 34.72 -40.23 -1.21
CA ILE A 452 35.17 -39.54 0.04
C ILE A 452 35.62 -38.05 0.01
N TRP A 453 34.81 -37.23 0.72
CA TRP A 453 35.06 -36.06 1.61
C TRP A 453 35.98 -34.88 1.23
N GLY A 454 35.52 -33.66 1.59
CA GLY A 454 36.39 -32.64 2.19
C GLY A 454 36.28 -31.20 1.67
N GLU A 455 35.56 -30.37 2.45
CA GLU A 455 35.83 -28.98 2.84
C GLU A 455 36.73 -28.03 1.98
N GLY A 456 36.11 -26.90 1.63
CA GLY A 456 36.57 -25.52 1.84
C GLY A 456 38.06 -25.19 1.96
N SER A 457 38.55 -24.44 0.97
CA SER A 457 39.64 -23.47 1.14
C SER A 457 39.43 -22.30 0.19
N SER A 458 39.69 -21.10 0.71
CA SER A 458 39.31 -19.77 0.29
C SER A 458 40.10 -19.19 -0.90
N ASN A 459 39.38 -18.62 -1.88
CA ASN A 459 39.92 -17.63 -2.83
C ASN A 459 40.21 -16.31 -2.09
N ALA A 460 41.44 -16.17 -1.59
CA ALA A 460 42.01 -14.90 -1.19
C ALA A 460 42.97 -14.43 -2.30
N ASP A 461 42.42 -13.97 -3.44
CA ASP A 461 43.18 -13.20 -4.44
C ASP A 461 42.28 -12.36 -5.38
N ASP A 462 40.97 -12.58 -5.41
CA ASP A 462 40.05 -11.81 -6.28
C ASP A 462 39.60 -10.44 -5.72
N ASN A 463 40.00 -10.06 -4.50
CA ASN A 463 39.50 -8.85 -3.83
C ASN A 463 40.45 -7.63 -3.88
N ALA A 464 41.62 -7.73 -4.51
CA ALA A 464 42.58 -6.62 -4.57
C ALA A 464 42.26 -5.60 -5.69
N GLY A 465 41.61 -6.01 -6.77
CA GLY A 465 41.28 -5.15 -7.91
C GLY A 465 40.04 -4.25 -7.71
N ALA A 466 39.02 -4.74 -7.00
CA ALA A 466 37.78 -4.01 -6.78
C ALA A 466 37.94 -2.82 -5.80
N SER A 467 38.86 -2.95 -4.83
CA SER A 467 39.10 -1.92 -3.81
C SER A 467 39.83 -0.67 -4.37
N ALA A 468 40.69 -0.84 -5.38
CA ALA A 468 41.40 0.28 -6.02
C ALA A 468 40.48 1.18 -6.87
N VAL A 469 39.46 0.60 -7.51
CA VAL A 469 38.48 1.32 -8.33
C VAL A 469 37.46 2.08 -7.45
N LEU A 470 37.02 1.46 -6.35
CA LEU A 470 36.13 2.11 -5.37
C LEU A 470 36.81 3.28 -4.63
N ARG A 471 38.14 3.21 -4.44
CA ARG A 471 38.92 4.30 -3.81
C ARG A 471 39.08 5.51 -4.76
N GLN A 472 39.23 5.28 -6.07
CA GLN A 472 39.26 6.36 -7.07
C GLN A 472 37.89 7.01 -7.32
N LEU A 473 36.80 6.25 -7.23
CA LEU A 473 35.43 6.79 -7.38
C LEU A 473 35.00 7.65 -6.17
N ARG A 474 35.47 7.33 -4.95
CA ARG A 474 35.25 8.18 -3.76
C ARG A 474 36.01 9.51 -3.81
N GLU A 475 37.15 9.58 -4.49
CA GLU A 475 37.87 10.86 -4.68
C GLU A 475 37.23 11.73 -5.76
N PHE A 476 36.67 11.13 -6.82
CA PHE A 476 35.95 11.88 -7.86
C PHE A 476 34.65 12.53 -7.33
N GLY A 477 33.91 11.82 -6.47
CA GLY A 477 32.71 12.36 -5.81
C GLY A 477 32.98 13.50 -4.82
N ARG A 478 34.19 13.57 -4.25
CA ARG A 478 34.62 14.69 -3.37
C ARG A 478 35.05 15.94 -4.12
N VAL A 479 35.45 15.81 -5.38
CA VAL A 479 35.83 16.95 -6.23
C VAL A 479 34.59 17.62 -6.83
N TYR A 480 33.53 16.87 -7.10
CA TYR A 480 32.27 17.41 -7.66
C TYR A 480 31.37 18.08 -6.60
N SER A 481 31.41 17.58 -5.35
CA SER A 481 30.70 18.22 -4.22
C SER A 481 31.35 19.51 -3.73
N ARG A 482 32.61 19.78 -4.11
CA ARG A 482 33.32 21.02 -3.75
C ARG A 482 33.10 22.16 -4.74
N THR A 483 32.62 21.85 -5.96
CA THR A 483 32.30 22.84 -6.98
C THR A 483 30.88 23.41 -6.87
N GLU A 484 29.97 22.77 -6.14
CA GLU A 484 28.63 23.30 -5.86
C GLU A 484 28.55 24.13 -4.57
N GLU A 485 29.52 24.01 -3.65
CA GLU A 485 29.62 24.86 -2.44
C GLU A 485 30.35 26.20 -2.69
N GLU A 486 31.12 26.36 -3.78
CA GLU A 486 31.87 27.59 -4.07
C GLU A 486 31.08 28.66 -4.88
N ASP A 487 29.89 28.33 -5.40
CA ASP A 487 29.07 29.26 -6.21
C ASP A 487 27.88 29.91 -5.45
N GLU A 488 27.63 29.56 -4.17
CA GLU A 488 26.58 30.18 -3.33
C GLU A 488 27.10 31.10 -2.20
N GLU A 489 28.42 31.29 -2.03
CA GLU A 489 28.99 32.06 -0.90
C GLU A 489 29.71 33.37 -1.32
N HIS A 490 29.18 34.08 -2.33
CA HIS A 490 29.60 35.44 -2.69
C HIS A 490 28.47 36.48 -2.53
N SER A 491 27.88 36.54 -1.34
CA SER A 491 27.42 37.82 -0.76
C SER A 491 27.29 37.71 0.75
N CYS A 492 28.27 38.23 1.51
CA CYS A 492 28.09 39.01 2.74
C CYS A 492 29.44 39.26 3.42
N GLU A 493 29.60 40.49 3.89
CA GLU A 493 30.80 41.09 4.47
C GLU A 493 31.10 40.59 5.90
N GLY A 494 32.38 40.68 6.30
CA GLY A 494 32.72 41.27 7.61
C GLY A 494 33.56 40.47 8.61
N ILE A 495 34.78 41.00 8.85
CA ILE A 495 35.45 41.20 10.16
C ILE A 495 36.31 40.05 10.77
N GLU A 496 37.63 40.35 10.79
CA GLU A 496 38.70 40.09 11.78
C GLU A 496 38.94 38.68 12.36
N SER A 497 40.12 38.11 12.09
CA SER A 497 41.31 38.14 13.00
C SER A 497 42.33 37.03 12.65
N ALA A 498 43.60 37.41 12.54
CA ALA A 498 44.78 36.53 12.40
C ALA A 498 45.37 36.21 13.80
N PRO A 499 46.52 35.51 14.00
CA PRO A 499 47.45 34.81 13.07
C PRO A 499 47.88 33.41 13.65
N LEU A 500 48.86 32.58 13.19
CA LEU A 500 50.32 32.79 13.02
C LEU A 500 51.03 31.41 12.78
N ILE A 501 52.14 31.41 12.00
CA ILE A 501 53.38 30.57 12.06
C ILE A 501 53.68 29.51 10.95
N ASN A 502 54.66 29.89 10.11
CA ASN A 502 55.89 29.25 9.54
C ASN A 502 55.89 27.76 9.08
N HIS A 503 56.56 27.33 8.00
CA HIS A 503 57.92 27.67 7.50
C HIS A 503 58.09 27.37 5.98
N SER A 504 58.75 28.30 5.28
CA SER A 504 59.88 28.13 4.33
C SER A 504 60.00 26.88 3.42
N SER A 505 59.99 27.09 2.10
CA SER A 505 61.22 27.11 1.26
C SER A 505 60.93 27.45 -0.21
N ARG A 506 61.89 28.16 -0.81
CA ARG A 506 61.90 28.77 -2.15
C ARG A 506 62.34 27.73 -3.20
N VAL A 507 61.59 27.57 -4.29
CA VAL A 507 62.08 26.97 -5.55
C VAL A 507 61.57 27.80 -6.73
N ASP A 508 62.45 27.89 -7.74
CA ASP A 508 62.52 28.81 -8.87
C ASP A 508 61.28 28.83 -9.79
N ARG A 509 60.95 30.02 -10.31
CA ARG A 509 59.67 30.31 -11.01
C ARG A 509 59.80 30.38 -12.54
N SER A 510 60.84 29.78 -13.13
CA SER A 510 61.14 29.88 -14.57
C SER A 510 61.11 28.55 -15.33
N GLU A 511 61.06 27.39 -14.66
CA GLU A 511 60.92 26.06 -15.32
C GLU A 511 59.46 25.57 -15.44
N TRP A 512 58.51 26.21 -14.75
CA TRP A 512 57.11 25.75 -14.72
C TRP A 512 56.27 26.15 -15.93
N GLN A 513 56.68 27.13 -16.73
CA GLN A 513 55.89 27.60 -17.88
C GLN A 513 56.14 26.83 -19.19
N GLN A 514 57.20 26.00 -19.27
CA GLN A 514 57.46 25.14 -20.43
C GLN A 514 56.92 23.70 -20.26
N SER A 515 56.84 23.19 -19.03
CA SER A 515 56.32 21.84 -18.73
C SER A 515 54.78 21.74 -18.79
N LEU A 516 54.06 22.85 -18.59
CA LEU A 516 52.59 22.90 -18.67
C LEU A 516 52.04 22.90 -20.10
N GLY A 517 52.87 23.13 -21.12
CA GLY A 517 52.50 23.03 -22.53
C GLY A 517 52.43 21.59 -23.02
N GLU A 518 53.40 20.74 -22.65
CA GLU A 518 53.48 19.34 -23.11
C GLU A 518 52.65 18.36 -22.25
N THR A 519 52.38 18.69 -20.98
CA THR A 519 51.55 17.83 -20.10
C THR A 519 50.05 17.99 -20.35
N ARG A 520 49.59 19.10 -20.95
CA ARG A 520 48.17 19.28 -21.29
C ARG A 520 47.75 18.45 -22.51
N GLU A 521 48.66 18.26 -23.48
CA GLU A 521 48.41 17.38 -24.61
C GLU A 521 48.46 15.90 -24.18
N SER A 522 49.42 15.47 -23.36
CA SER A 522 49.50 14.05 -22.94
C SER A 522 48.37 13.61 -21.99
N CYS A 523 47.87 14.51 -21.14
CA CYS A 523 46.73 14.24 -20.25
C CYS A 523 45.38 14.24 -20.99
N SER A 524 45.25 15.03 -22.07
CA SER A 524 44.09 14.95 -22.97
C SER A 524 44.07 13.64 -23.78
N VAL A 525 45.25 13.18 -24.23
CA VAL A 525 45.41 11.94 -25.01
C VAL A 525 45.22 10.69 -24.14
N SER A 526 45.63 10.72 -22.86
CA SER A 526 45.44 9.60 -21.92
C SER A 526 43.99 9.44 -21.46
N ASN A 527 43.28 10.55 -21.20
CA ASN A 527 41.83 10.54 -20.97
C ASN A 527 41.07 10.07 -22.21
N ASP A 528 41.47 10.51 -23.41
CA ASP A 528 40.83 10.07 -24.65
C ASP A 528 41.12 8.59 -24.98
N ARG A 529 42.26 8.03 -24.56
CA ARG A 529 42.51 6.57 -24.64
C ARG A 529 41.65 5.76 -23.66
N ARG A 530 41.56 6.21 -22.39
CA ARG A 530 40.75 5.55 -21.34
C ARG A 530 39.26 5.59 -21.68
N MET A 531 38.80 6.68 -22.27
CA MET A 531 37.40 6.86 -22.68
C MET A 531 37.08 6.14 -24.00
N ARG A 532 38.03 6.00 -24.92
CA ARG A 532 37.90 5.07 -26.07
C ARG A 532 37.77 3.61 -25.64
N HIS A 533 38.49 3.20 -24.58
CA HIS A 533 38.31 1.88 -23.97
C HIS A 533 36.95 1.71 -23.30
N MET A 534 36.43 2.77 -22.65
CA MET A 534 35.09 2.76 -22.08
C MET A 534 34.01 2.68 -23.17
N TRP A 535 34.14 3.45 -24.26
CA TRP A 535 33.24 3.43 -25.41
C TRP A 535 33.21 2.07 -26.12
N THR A 536 34.38 1.45 -26.30
CA THR A 536 34.48 0.11 -26.92
C THR A 536 33.88 -0.98 -26.04
N SER A 537 34.02 -0.89 -24.71
CA SER A 537 33.38 -1.81 -23.75
C SER A 537 31.85 -1.65 -23.71
N ILE A 538 31.37 -0.41 -23.77
CA ILE A 538 29.94 -0.09 -23.92
C ILE A 538 29.42 -0.67 -25.24
N ARG A 539 30.09 -0.43 -26.36
CA ARG A 539 29.72 -0.93 -27.69
C ARG A 539 29.64 -2.46 -27.79
N GLN A 540 30.54 -3.17 -27.13
CA GLN A 540 30.51 -4.65 -27.08
C GLN A 540 29.33 -5.20 -26.28
N SER A 541 28.84 -4.45 -25.29
CA SER A 541 27.69 -4.83 -24.45
C SER A 541 26.35 -4.68 -25.19
N PHE A 542 26.35 -4.08 -26.38
CA PHE A 542 25.18 -3.56 -27.08
C PHE A 542 24.90 -4.23 -28.45
N THR A 543 25.45 -5.42 -28.72
CA THR A 543 25.22 -6.15 -30.00
C THR A 543 23.93 -7.00 -29.99
N PRO A 544 22.99 -6.83 -30.95
CA PRO A 544 21.67 -7.47 -30.92
C PRO A 544 21.65 -8.92 -31.45
N CYS A 545 20.65 -9.72 -31.00
CA CYS A 545 20.31 -11.04 -31.53
C CYS A 545 19.07 -10.97 -32.43
N MET A 546 18.93 -11.88 -33.40
CA MET A 546 17.85 -11.87 -34.41
C MET A 546 16.42 -12.11 -33.88
N SER A 547 16.21 -12.26 -32.57
CA SER A 547 14.88 -12.45 -31.94
C SER A 547 14.08 -11.15 -31.73
N ASP A 548 14.73 -9.99 -31.76
CA ASP A 548 14.21 -8.78 -31.11
C ASP A 548 13.29 -7.93 -32.02
N GLN A 549 13.36 -8.13 -33.34
CA GLN A 549 12.53 -7.37 -34.31
C GLN A 549 11.02 -7.70 -34.23
N ASN A 550 10.64 -8.85 -33.69
CA ASN A 550 9.23 -9.22 -33.53
C ASN A 550 8.56 -8.57 -32.30
N VAL A 551 9.33 -8.03 -31.35
CA VAL A 551 8.84 -7.48 -30.08
C VAL A 551 8.43 -6.01 -30.22
N VAL A 552 9.16 -5.22 -31.01
CA VAL A 552 8.90 -3.78 -31.23
C VAL A 552 7.53 -3.51 -31.88
N LYS A 553 7.06 -4.43 -32.73
CA LYS A 553 5.70 -4.35 -33.32
C LYS A 553 4.58 -4.64 -32.31
N ALA A 554 4.88 -5.25 -31.16
CA ALA A 554 3.91 -5.59 -30.13
C ALA A 554 3.78 -4.51 -29.03
N LEU A 555 4.71 -3.56 -28.94
CA LEU A 555 4.78 -2.52 -27.89
C LEU A 555 4.00 -1.24 -28.22
N THR A 556 3.56 -1.05 -29.47
CA THR A 556 2.57 -0.04 -29.85
C THR A 556 1.16 -0.56 -29.58
N SER A 557 0.83 -0.82 -28.31
CA SER A 557 -0.55 -1.21 -27.98
C SER A 557 -1.50 -0.04 -28.29
N THR A 558 -2.40 -0.23 -29.26
CA THR A 558 -3.45 0.74 -29.63
C THR A 558 -4.51 0.94 -28.56
N PHE A 559 -4.54 0.11 -27.52
CA PHE A 559 -5.56 0.13 -26.48
C PHE A 559 -4.98 0.61 -25.15
N LYS A 560 -5.59 1.65 -24.60
CA LYS A 560 -5.23 2.24 -23.31
C LYS A 560 -6.42 2.17 -22.37
N PRO A 561 -6.30 1.49 -21.21
CA PRO A 561 -7.44 1.29 -20.33
C PRO A 561 -8.08 2.57 -19.78
N TRP A 562 -7.31 3.68 -19.71
CA TRP A 562 -7.77 4.97 -19.22
C TRP A 562 -8.44 5.87 -20.27
N GLU A 563 -8.47 5.46 -21.54
CA GLU A 563 -9.12 6.19 -22.62
C GLU A 563 -10.48 5.55 -22.98
N LYS A 564 -11.43 6.37 -23.45
CA LYS A 564 -12.76 5.86 -23.84
C LYS A 564 -12.63 4.87 -25.01
N THR A 565 -13.23 3.70 -24.84
CA THR A 565 -13.25 2.65 -25.86
C THR A 565 -14.64 2.03 -25.95
N ASP A 566 -15.28 2.11 -27.11
CA ASP A 566 -16.68 1.64 -27.28
C ASP A 566 -16.81 0.11 -27.30
N LYS A 567 -15.69 -0.62 -27.49
CA LYS A 567 -15.68 -2.08 -27.63
C LYS A 567 -15.67 -2.83 -26.30
N ALA A 568 -15.14 -2.22 -25.24
CA ALA A 568 -14.88 -2.90 -23.97
C ALA A 568 -16.18 -3.32 -23.26
N GLU A 569 -17.17 -2.42 -23.19
CA GLU A 569 -18.45 -2.68 -22.54
C GLU A 569 -19.18 -3.88 -23.16
N TYR A 570 -19.29 -3.93 -24.49
CA TYR A 570 -19.94 -5.03 -25.19
C TYR A 570 -19.20 -6.35 -24.97
N PHE A 571 -17.87 -6.33 -25.02
CA PHE A 571 -17.05 -7.52 -24.80
C PHE A 571 -17.22 -8.08 -23.39
N VAL A 572 -17.11 -7.23 -22.35
CA VAL A 572 -17.22 -7.67 -20.96
C VAL A 572 -18.63 -8.20 -20.67
N LYS A 573 -19.68 -7.61 -21.26
CA LYS A 573 -21.05 -8.14 -21.17
C LYS A 573 -21.23 -9.51 -21.82
N GLY A 574 -20.39 -9.84 -22.80
CA GLY A 574 -20.35 -11.13 -23.48
C GLY A 574 -19.46 -12.19 -22.82
N LEU A 575 -18.72 -11.85 -21.76
CA LEU A 575 -17.92 -12.80 -21.00
C LEU A 575 -18.80 -13.77 -20.20
N ASP A 576 -18.28 -14.97 -19.95
CA ASP A 576 -18.97 -15.99 -19.18
C ASP A 576 -19.17 -15.51 -17.72
N ARG A 577 -20.45 -15.44 -17.33
CA ARG A 577 -20.89 -14.97 -16.01
C ARG A 577 -20.73 -16.01 -14.91
N GLU A 578 -20.55 -17.29 -15.26
CA GLU A 578 -20.40 -18.38 -14.30
C GLU A 578 -18.93 -18.74 -14.07
N HIS A 579 -18.07 -18.57 -15.08
CA HIS A 579 -16.68 -19.03 -15.00
C HIS A 579 -15.63 -17.92 -15.05
N VAL A 580 -15.87 -16.81 -15.76
CA VAL A 580 -14.85 -15.76 -15.96
C VAL A 580 -15.07 -14.60 -15.00
N LEU A 581 -16.23 -13.96 -15.05
CA LEU A 581 -16.53 -12.78 -14.22
C LEU A 581 -16.47 -13.04 -12.70
N PRO A 582 -16.82 -14.23 -12.17
CA PRO A 582 -16.65 -14.54 -10.74
C PRO A 582 -15.19 -14.60 -10.27
N THR A 583 -14.21 -14.76 -11.18
CA THR A 583 -12.78 -14.71 -10.85
C THR A 583 -12.28 -13.29 -10.58
N TRP A 584 -13.08 -12.29 -10.96
CA TRP A 584 -12.78 -10.87 -10.73
C TRP A 584 -13.33 -10.39 -9.39
N GLY A 585 -12.55 -9.56 -8.70
CA GLY A 585 -12.95 -8.89 -7.47
C GLY A 585 -12.80 -7.37 -7.57
N LEU A 586 -13.84 -6.64 -7.16
CA LEU A 586 -13.77 -5.19 -6.95
C LEU A 586 -13.57 -4.92 -5.46
N LEU A 587 -12.57 -4.10 -5.15
CA LEU A 587 -12.32 -3.65 -3.78
C LEU A 587 -12.23 -2.14 -3.76
N TYR A 588 -12.93 -1.49 -2.83
CA TYR A 588 -12.91 -0.03 -2.72
C TYR A 588 -12.63 0.43 -1.31
N CYS A 589 -11.65 1.31 -1.14
CA CYS A 589 -11.42 2.01 0.11
C CYS A 589 -11.53 3.53 -0.09
N GLY A 590 -12.53 4.12 0.57
CA GLY A 590 -12.74 5.56 0.52
C GLY A 590 -14.12 6.03 0.98
N GLY A 591 -14.19 7.33 1.25
CA GLY A 591 -15.39 7.96 1.81
C GLY A 591 -16.32 8.63 0.81
N SER A 592 -16.13 8.46 -0.51
CA SER A 592 -16.89 9.19 -1.54
C SER A 592 -18.20 8.47 -1.92
N PRO A 593 -19.39 8.97 -1.56
CA PRO A 593 -20.65 8.32 -1.89
C PRO A 593 -20.90 8.16 -3.41
N PRO A 594 -20.56 9.13 -4.28
CA PRO A 594 -20.68 8.96 -5.73
C PRO A 594 -19.85 7.80 -6.28
N VAL A 595 -18.64 7.59 -5.75
CA VAL A 595 -17.76 6.48 -6.15
C VAL A 595 -18.37 5.15 -5.72
N GLN A 596 -18.83 5.05 -4.46
CA GLN A 596 -19.51 3.85 -3.96
C GLN A 596 -20.75 3.51 -4.80
N LYS A 597 -21.57 4.50 -5.14
CA LYS A 597 -22.76 4.30 -6.00
C LYS A 597 -22.36 3.75 -7.37
N THR A 598 -21.36 4.37 -8.01
CA THR A 598 -20.88 3.96 -9.34
C THR A 598 -20.34 2.53 -9.32
N LEU A 599 -19.56 2.15 -8.30
CA LEU A 599 -19.03 0.80 -8.16
C LEU A 599 -20.12 -0.23 -7.88
N LYS A 600 -21.16 0.12 -7.11
CA LYS A 600 -22.33 -0.75 -6.92
C LYS A 600 -23.09 -0.98 -8.23
N GLU A 601 -23.23 0.05 -9.06
CA GLU A 601 -23.81 -0.09 -10.41
C GLU A 601 -22.97 -1.04 -11.28
N ILE A 602 -21.65 -0.86 -11.32
CA ILE A 602 -20.72 -1.75 -12.07
C ILE A 602 -20.78 -3.18 -11.56
N SER A 603 -20.74 -3.37 -10.23
CA SER A 603 -20.85 -4.68 -9.59
C SER A 603 -22.14 -5.40 -9.98
N ALA A 604 -23.27 -4.69 -9.97
CA ALA A 604 -24.56 -5.25 -10.37
C ALA A 604 -24.63 -5.54 -11.88
N GLU A 605 -24.05 -4.67 -12.71
CA GLU A 605 -24.08 -4.78 -14.17
C GLU A 605 -23.25 -5.96 -14.69
N TYR A 606 -22.05 -6.15 -14.13
CA TYR A 606 -21.10 -7.19 -14.57
C TYR A 606 -21.07 -8.43 -13.66
N HIS A 607 -21.91 -8.50 -12.62
CA HIS A 607 -21.93 -9.59 -11.65
C HIS A 607 -20.58 -9.85 -10.97
N ILE A 608 -19.82 -8.78 -10.70
CA ILE A 608 -18.51 -8.83 -10.04
C ILE A 608 -18.71 -8.48 -8.56
N SER A 609 -18.16 -9.29 -7.66
CA SER A 609 -18.23 -9.06 -6.21
C SER A 609 -17.53 -7.76 -5.82
N LEU A 610 -18.19 -6.93 -5.00
CA LEU A 610 -17.67 -5.64 -4.52
C LEU A 610 -17.49 -5.66 -3.00
N ASN A 611 -16.26 -5.46 -2.53
CA ASN A 611 -15.93 -5.31 -1.12
C ASN A 611 -15.59 -3.84 -0.84
N ILE A 612 -16.39 -3.19 0.02
CA ILE A 612 -16.17 -1.78 0.39
C ILE A 612 -15.60 -1.73 1.79
N ASP A 613 -14.48 -1.03 1.93
CA ASP A 613 -13.91 -0.65 3.21
C ASP A 613 -14.06 0.86 3.42
N SER A 614 -14.58 1.26 4.59
CA SER A 614 -14.73 2.67 4.94
C SER A 614 -14.27 2.89 6.36
N PHE A 615 -13.11 3.56 6.46
CA PHE A 615 -12.53 4.08 7.69
C PHE A 615 -13.27 5.38 8.07
N SER A 616 -14.59 5.30 8.28
CA SER A 616 -15.46 6.45 8.59
C SER A 616 -15.78 6.51 10.09
N TRP A 617 -14.75 6.72 10.91
CA TRP A 617 -14.90 7.01 12.34
C TRP A 617 -15.28 8.47 12.52
#